data_AF-A0A9E3FQ33-F1
#
_entry.id   AF-A0A9E3FQ33-F1
#
_cell.length_a   1.000
_cell.length_b   1.000
_cell.length_c   1.000
_cell.angle_alpha   90.00
_cell.angle_beta   90.00
_cell.angle_gamma   90.00
#
_symmetry.space_group_name_H-M   'P 1'
#
loop_
_entity.id
_entity.type
_entity.pdbx_description
1 polymer ?
#
loop_
_entity_poly.entity_id
_entity_poly.type
_entity_poly.pdbx_seq_one_letter_code
_entity_poly.pdbx_strand_id
1 'polypeptide(L)'
;MRQVFLASSALVVVASSAQAQTLTWDPSGTAGVQGGAGTWQGPAGNTNWTDTGGATNRAWANDASAVFGTAGGTVTVDTSGGAVSFGGMTFNSSGYTISGNALTVASGGATISSSGIDATINSRLTGNGALTISNTVGGIISLTNNANDYSGGTVLSFARVGVGANNVFGSGSISASDALFISLVDGLTISNSVSLGGLQVRIDTGAFETEYSGQLAGATRITKLGSGTLVLSNATNSIPGGFDLGAGTIATTSAAALGSGPILIESGATLQARGSMTLANTFSLGSGAVFDTQANTMTLNGVLQNSLGVGSLVKNGTGTLSLTNTNTYSGGTTINAGVIEANHVTGVYIDALGTGAVTFNGGTLRNMAVDDRLANNIVLGAGGGTIDNSTGGFITLEGNITGSGNFTKTGSAVVRVQGVNDYSGATLVSAGSLRASSSTGFSANSAYTLAAGTSLELAGNSNSIGSLAGAGTVTNNGLAATLTVGANNSSTEFSGALTDGFSSVSRTALTKIGTGTLTLSGASSATGLVTVNAGTLNIAAGGSIAAGTEVNGGLLTVNGTAASVTVNSGGTLGGTGTVGTTAINGGTLAPGNSIGTISVAGNLGFTSASIYAVEVSPSAADRTNAT
;
A
#
# COMPACT_ATOMS: atom_id res chain seq x y z
N MET A 1 -33.36 60.23 48.25
CA MET A 1 -32.03 60.23 48.89
C MET A 1 -30.97 60.06 47.82
N ARG A 2 -30.14 61.08 47.61
CA ARG A 2 -28.95 61.01 46.76
C ARG A 2 -27.86 60.28 47.54
N GLN A 3 -27.37 59.15 47.04
CA GLN A 3 -26.09 58.59 47.48
C GLN A 3 -25.06 58.83 46.38
N VAL A 4 -24.10 59.68 46.74
CA VAL A 4 -22.85 59.94 46.06
C VAL A 4 -21.91 58.79 46.42
N PHE A 5 -21.42 58.05 45.44
CA PHE A 5 -20.25 57.19 45.61
C PHE A 5 -19.00 58.00 45.23
N LEU A 6 -18.12 58.18 46.20
CA LEU A 6 -16.80 58.78 46.03
C LEU A 6 -15.92 57.83 45.20
N ALA A 7 -15.45 58.30 44.05
CA ALA A 7 -14.36 57.66 43.31
C ALA A 7 -13.04 57.93 44.05
N SER A 8 -12.37 56.88 44.50
CA SER A 8 -10.98 56.95 44.94
C SER A 8 -10.09 56.93 43.70
N SER A 9 -9.49 58.08 43.37
CA SER A 9 -8.46 58.19 42.35
C SER A 9 -7.16 57.60 42.89
N ALA A 10 -6.95 56.30 42.70
CA ALA A 10 -5.62 55.71 42.81
C ALA A 10 -4.83 56.12 41.56
N LEU A 11 -3.83 56.96 41.76
CA LEU A 11 -2.75 57.21 40.81
C LEU A 11 -2.07 55.87 40.52
N VAL A 12 -2.48 55.19 39.44
CA VAL A 12 -1.67 54.14 38.84
C VAL A 12 -0.45 54.86 38.26
N VAL A 13 0.66 54.83 38.98
CA VAL A 13 1.96 55.00 38.38
C VAL A 13 2.08 53.87 37.36
N VAL A 14 1.78 54.18 36.10
CA VAL A 14 2.26 53.37 34.99
C VAL A 14 3.77 53.51 35.09
N ALA A 15 4.43 52.51 35.68
CA ALA A 15 5.84 52.32 35.44
C ALA A 15 5.96 52.19 33.92
N SER A 16 6.46 53.25 33.27
CA SER A 16 6.93 53.18 31.91
C SER A 16 7.81 51.93 31.81
N SER A 17 7.47 50.99 30.93
CA SER A 17 8.40 49.91 30.60
C SER A 17 9.72 50.56 30.21
N ALA A 18 10.78 50.30 30.99
CA ALA A 18 12.12 50.68 30.60
C ALA A 18 12.36 50.06 29.22
N GLN A 19 12.77 50.86 28.23
CA GLN A 19 13.24 50.31 26.96
C GLN A 19 14.31 49.27 27.28
N ALA A 20 14.11 48.02 26.85
CA ALA A 20 15.11 46.99 26.99
C ALA A 20 16.40 47.49 26.33
N GLN A 21 17.47 47.61 27.12
CA GLN A 21 18.77 48.03 26.63
C GLN A 21 19.22 47.04 25.54
N THR A 22 19.81 47.52 24.45
CA THR A 22 20.43 46.65 23.42
C THR A 22 21.94 46.65 23.62
N LEU A 23 22.54 45.47 23.70
CA LEU A 23 23.97 45.28 23.95
C LEU A 23 24.57 44.34 22.91
N THR A 24 25.72 44.71 22.36
CA THR A 24 26.43 43.97 21.31
C THR A 24 27.57 43.16 21.90
N TRP A 25 27.73 41.93 21.43
CA TRP A 25 28.76 40.99 21.88
C TRP A 25 30.16 41.43 21.44
N ASP A 26 31.04 41.68 22.41
CA ASP A 26 32.44 42.06 22.19
C ASP A 26 33.35 41.49 23.31
N PRO A 27 33.71 40.20 23.23
CA PRO A 27 34.53 39.54 24.24
C PRO A 27 36.02 39.92 24.17
N SER A 28 36.44 40.66 23.14
CA SER A 28 37.85 41.03 22.93
C SER A 28 38.35 42.10 23.92
N GLY A 29 37.42 42.91 24.45
CA GLY A 29 37.74 44.07 25.30
C GLY A 29 38.47 45.21 24.59
N THR A 30 38.59 45.17 23.26
CA THR A 30 39.28 46.20 22.46
C THR A 30 38.27 47.03 21.66
N ALA A 31 38.60 48.28 21.33
CA ALA A 31 37.64 49.17 20.66
C ALA A 31 37.15 48.60 19.31
N GLY A 32 35.82 48.49 19.17
CA GLY A 32 35.15 47.98 17.97
C GLY A 32 34.53 46.58 18.16
N VAL A 33 33.33 46.38 17.62
CA VAL A 33 32.56 45.13 17.76
C VAL A 33 33.21 43.98 16.98
N GLN A 34 33.87 43.05 17.68
CA GLN A 34 34.63 41.95 17.05
C GLN A 34 33.91 40.60 17.02
N GLY A 35 32.96 40.37 17.93
CA GLY A 35 32.32 39.06 18.07
C GLY A 35 33.29 37.96 18.53
N GLY A 36 32.98 36.72 18.19
CA GLY A 36 33.83 35.54 18.44
C GLY A 36 33.44 34.75 19.69
N ALA A 37 34.32 33.84 20.11
CA ALA A 37 34.12 33.03 21.32
C ALA A 37 34.41 33.82 22.59
N GLY A 38 33.69 33.52 23.68
CA GLY A 38 33.92 34.18 24.98
C GLY A 38 32.86 33.82 26.01
N THR A 39 32.95 34.41 27.20
CA THR A 39 32.05 34.10 28.33
C THR A 39 30.99 35.19 28.53
N TRP A 40 29.72 34.82 28.61
CA TRP A 40 28.62 35.72 28.98
C TRP A 40 28.29 35.54 30.47
N GLN A 41 28.60 36.55 31.29
CA GLN A 41 28.28 36.56 32.71
C GLN A 41 27.17 37.58 33.04
N GLY A 42 26.54 37.40 34.21
CA GLY A 42 25.50 38.29 34.73
C GLY A 42 26.00 39.69 35.11
N PRO A 43 25.14 40.54 35.69
CA PRO A 43 25.43 41.96 35.92
C PRO A 43 26.63 42.28 36.80
N ALA A 44 27.10 41.33 37.63
CA ALA A 44 28.30 41.48 38.46
C ALA A 44 29.55 40.79 37.86
N GLY A 45 29.48 40.35 36.61
CA GLY A 45 30.52 39.61 35.91
C GLY A 45 31.42 40.47 35.01
N ASN A 46 31.96 39.82 33.97
CA ASN A 46 32.85 40.43 32.99
C ASN A 46 32.19 41.56 32.18
N THR A 47 33.03 42.28 31.43
CA THR A 47 32.61 43.39 30.57
C THR A 47 32.71 43.01 29.08
N ASN A 48 32.01 41.96 28.65
CA ASN A 48 32.07 41.46 27.26
C ASN A 48 30.95 42.02 26.36
N TRP A 49 30.29 43.09 26.80
CA TRP A 49 29.18 43.71 26.10
C TRP A 49 29.45 45.18 25.84
N THR A 50 28.99 45.72 24.71
CA THR A 50 29.12 47.14 24.38
C THR A 50 27.80 47.68 23.83
N ASP A 51 27.66 49.00 23.70
CA ASP A 51 26.51 49.59 23.00
C ASP A 51 26.61 49.33 21.48
N THR A 52 25.62 49.77 20.71
CA THR A 52 25.62 49.59 19.24
C THR A 52 26.82 50.29 18.56
N GLY A 53 27.52 51.20 19.24
CA GLY A 53 28.66 51.95 18.72
C GLY A 53 30.03 51.36 19.03
N GLY A 54 30.14 50.37 19.93
CA GLY A 54 31.41 49.71 20.25
C GLY A 54 32.41 50.58 21.00
N ALA A 55 31.95 51.66 21.67
CA ALA A 55 32.83 52.68 22.24
C ALA A 55 33.43 52.27 23.60
N THR A 56 32.65 51.60 24.44
CA THR A 56 33.11 51.09 25.74
C THR A 56 32.46 49.77 26.09
N ASN A 57 33.26 48.85 26.62
CA ASN A 57 32.79 47.59 27.17
C ASN A 57 32.18 47.76 28.56
N ARG A 58 31.17 46.95 28.86
CA ARG A 58 30.37 46.98 30.09
C ARG A 58 29.83 45.59 30.42
N ALA A 59 29.37 45.44 31.66
CA ALA A 59 28.70 44.23 32.12
C ALA A 59 27.32 44.05 31.47
N TRP A 60 26.83 42.82 31.45
CA TRP A 60 25.49 42.49 30.97
C TRP A 60 24.41 43.16 31.84
N ALA A 61 23.39 43.75 31.21
CA ALA A 61 22.19 44.19 31.91
C ALA A 61 21.11 43.12 31.74
N ASN A 62 20.61 42.56 32.84
CA ASN A 62 19.55 41.56 32.77
C ASN A 62 18.31 42.08 32.04
N ASP A 63 17.65 41.18 31.31
CA ASP A 63 16.52 41.44 30.42
C ASP A 63 16.83 42.35 29.21
N ALA A 64 18.11 42.67 28.96
CA ALA A 64 18.55 43.35 27.75
C ALA A 64 18.44 42.46 26.49
N SER A 65 18.53 43.08 25.32
CA SER A 65 18.60 42.42 24.02
C SER A 65 20.06 42.28 23.58
N ALA A 66 20.52 41.04 23.40
CA ALA A 66 21.86 40.71 22.94
C ALA A 66 21.94 40.77 21.41
N VAL A 67 23.01 41.34 20.86
CA VAL A 67 23.31 41.34 19.43
C VAL A 67 24.64 40.63 19.17
N PHE A 68 24.59 39.54 18.40
CA PHE A 68 25.74 38.72 18.03
C PHE A 68 26.14 39.03 16.57
N GLY A 69 27.25 39.74 16.39
CA GLY A 69 27.68 40.32 15.10
C GLY A 69 28.95 39.69 14.49
N THR A 70 29.66 40.51 13.70
CA THR A 70 30.94 40.36 12.98
C THR A 70 31.65 38.99 12.87
N ALA A 71 31.87 38.22 13.94
CA ALA A 71 32.47 36.88 13.87
C ALA A 71 31.73 35.88 14.76
N GLY A 72 31.39 34.70 14.23
CA GLY A 72 30.79 33.62 15.01
C GLY A 72 31.73 33.00 16.04
N GLY A 73 31.17 32.34 17.04
CA GLY A 73 31.93 31.59 18.03
C GLY A 73 31.03 31.03 19.14
N THR A 74 31.62 30.22 20.02
CA THR A 74 30.92 29.71 21.19
C THR A 74 30.86 30.78 22.28
N VAL A 75 29.64 31.20 22.62
CA VAL A 75 29.37 32.07 23.76
C VAL A 75 28.99 31.19 24.95
N THR A 76 29.86 31.15 25.94
CA THR A 76 29.69 30.32 27.14
C THR A 76 29.01 31.13 28.23
N VAL A 77 27.76 30.82 28.53
CA VAL A 77 27.00 31.39 29.64
C VAL A 77 27.56 30.87 30.96
N ASP A 78 27.88 31.79 31.86
CA ASP A 78 28.41 31.51 33.19
C ASP A 78 27.66 32.35 34.23
N THR A 79 26.97 31.68 35.14
CA THR A 79 26.13 32.33 36.16
C THR A 79 26.89 32.72 37.44
N SER A 80 28.23 32.58 37.48
CA SER A 80 29.06 33.00 38.61
C SER A 80 28.95 34.51 38.92
N GLY A 81 28.72 35.34 37.89
CA GLY A 81 28.48 36.78 38.00
C GLY A 81 27.01 37.16 38.26
N GLY A 82 26.19 36.19 38.69
CA GLY A 82 24.75 36.31 38.85
C GLY A 82 23.97 35.63 37.72
N ALA A 83 22.66 35.45 37.92
CA ALA A 83 21.77 34.90 36.90
C ALA A 83 21.79 35.78 35.64
N VAL A 84 21.77 35.13 34.48
CA VAL A 84 21.72 35.80 33.17
C VAL A 84 20.30 35.68 32.62
N SER A 85 19.59 36.80 32.53
CA SER A 85 18.30 36.88 31.85
C SER A 85 18.38 37.76 30.61
N PHE A 86 17.54 37.48 29.61
CA PHE A 86 17.54 38.18 28.33
C PHE A 86 16.12 38.54 27.87
N GLY A 87 15.97 39.74 27.31
CA GLY A 87 14.77 40.20 26.60
C GLY A 87 14.87 39.99 25.09
N GLY A 88 16.05 39.67 24.57
CA GLY A 88 16.20 39.22 23.19
C GLY A 88 17.61 38.77 22.81
N MET A 89 17.72 38.11 21.66
CA MET A 89 18.96 37.78 20.98
C MET A 89 18.80 37.99 19.48
N THR A 90 19.72 38.71 18.85
CA THR A 90 19.74 38.92 17.41
C THR A 90 21.06 38.45 16.84
N PHE A 91 21.01 37.52 15.89
CA PHE A 91 22.18 36.95 15.21
C PHE A 91 22.34 37.58 13.82
N ASN A 92 23.45 38.30 13.64
CA ASN A 92 23.81 38.99 12.40
C ASN A 92 25.02 38.34 11.68
N SER A 93 25.59 37.26 12.23
CA SER A 93 26.70 36.52 11.61
C SER A 93 26.58 35.03 11.94
N SER A 94 27.06 34.17 11.03
CA SER A 94 26.93 32.72 11.17
C SER A 94 27.93 32.15 12.17
N GLY A 95 27.64 30.94 12.68
CA GLY A 95 28.58 30.19 13.51
C GLY A 95 28.53 30.50 15.01
N TYR A 96 27.52 31.24 15.48
CA TYR A 96 27.29 31.39 16.92
C TYR A 96 26.63 30.16 17.53
N THR A 97 27.21 29.71 18.65
CA THR A 97 26.64 28.70 19.53
C THR A 97 26.60 29.25 20.95
N ILE A 98 25.39 29.43 21.50
CA ILE A 98 25.20 29.83 22.89
C ILE A 98 25.13 28.56 23.74
N SER A 99 26.02 28.39 24.72
CA SER A 99 26.11 27.16 25.52
C SER A 99 26.56 27.46 26.95
N GLY A 100 26.59 26.46 27.85
CA GLY A 100 27.00 26.65 29.24
C GLY A 100 25.83 26.61 30.21
N ASN A 101 25.83 27.50 31.20
CA ASN A 101 24.78 27.58 32.22
C ASN A 101 23.44 28.07 31.65
N ALA A 102 22.43 28.08 32.52
CA ALA A 102 21.06 28.45 32.18
C ALA A 102 20.92 29.94 31.82
N LEU A 103 20.03 30.21 30.86
CA LEU A 103 19.57 31.53 30.48
C LEU A 103 18.08 31.67 30.82
N THR A 104 17.74 32.69 31.60
CA THR A 104 16.36 32.96 32.00
C THR A 104 15.67 33.82 30.95
N VAL A 105 14.57 33.34 30.38
CA VAL A 105 13.68 34.13 29.51
C VAL A 105 13.03 35.22 30.36
N ALA A 106 13.24 36.49 30.00
CA ALA A 106 12.71 37.64 30.74
C ALA A 106 11.19 37.52 30.97
N SER A 107 10.69 37.94 32.12
CA SER A 107 9.27 37.80 32.49
C SER A 107 8.31 38.55 31.56
N GLY A 108 8.78 39.61 30.90
CA GLY A 108 8.06 40.33 29.84
C GLY A 108 8.07 39.62 28.47
N GLY A 109 8.71 38.45 28.38
CA GLY A 109 8.99 37.72 27.14
C GLY A 109 10.34 38.08 26.54
N ALA A 110 10.83 37.22 25.65
CA ALA A 110 12.07 37.46 24.90
C ALA A 110 11.91 37.12 23.43
N THR A 111 12.69 37.77 22.56
CA THR A 111 12.72 37.46 21.12
C THR A 111 14.09 36.98 20.67
N ILE A 112 14.17 35.83 20.01
CA ILE A 112 15.36 35.37 19.29
C ILE A 112 15.13 35.55 17.79
N SER A 113 16.02 36.27 17.14
CA SER A 113 15.92 36.54 15.71
C SER A 113 17.24 36.34 14.97
N SER A 114 17.12 35.99 13.70
CA SER A 114 18.24 36.00 12.75
C SER A 114 17.74 36.46 11.38
N SER A 115 18.63 36.99 10.55
CA SER A 115 18.29 37.39 9.19
C SER A 115 19.13 36.60 8.19
N GLY A 116 18.58 35.49 7.69
CA GLY A 116 19.25 34.68 6.66
C GLY A 116 20.35 33.76 7.17
N ILE A 117 20.53 33.63 8.48
CA ILE A 117 21.72 33.02 9.10
C ILE A 117 21.33 31.98 10.17
N ASP A 118 22.15 30.93 10.26
CA ASP A 118 22.01 29.88 11.27
C ASP A 118 22.69 30.24 12.60
N ALA A 119 22.03 29.91 13.70
CA ALA A 119 22.55 30.06 15.05
C ALA A 119 22.07 28.90 15.94
N THR A 120 22.89 28.49 16.91
CA THR A 120 22.55 27.40 17.84
C THR A 120 22.42 27.91 19.26
N ILE A 121 21.31 27.55 19.91
CA ILE A 121 21.10 27.70 21.35
C ILE A 121 21.15 26.32 21.99
N ASN A 122 22.23 26.08 22.74
CA ASN A 122 22.47 24.88 23.53
C ASN A 122 22.50 25.16 25.05
N SER A 123 22.40 26.43 25.48
CA SER A 123 22.13 26.75 26.89
C SER A 123 20.71 26.35 27.27
N ARG A 124 20.53 25.91 28.53
CA ARG A 124 19.22 25.61 29.10
C ARG A 124 18.39 26.89 29.23
N LEU A 125 17.22 26.94 28.61
CA LEU A 125 16.29 28.06 28.72
C LEU A 125 15.31 27.84 29.88
N THR A 126 15.17 28.83 30.76
CA THR A 126 14.37 28.76 32.00
C THR A 126 13.45 29.97 32.16
N GLY A 127 12.59 29.98 33.17
CA GLY A 127 11.76 31.15 33.53
C GLY A 127 10.32 31.09 33.01
N ASN A 128 9.56 32.16 33.23
CA ASN A 128 8.11 32.18 32.93
C ASN A 128 7.75 33.08 31.74
N GLY A 129 8.74 33.71 31.10
CA GLY A 129 8.55 34.53 29.92
C GLY A 129 8.20 33.70 28.68
N ALA A 130 7.43 34.30 27.77
CA ALA A 130 7.20 33.74 26.44
C ALA A 130 8.43 33.94 25.55
N LEU A 131 8.78 32.94 24.74
CA LEU A 131 9.88 33.01 23.78
C LEU A 131 9.33 33.20 22.37
N THR A 132 9.66 34.31 21.71
CA THR A 132 9.36 34.52 20.30
C THR A 132 10.58 34.17 19.45
N ILE A 133 10.41 33.39 18.39
CA ILE A 133 11.44 33.13 17.38
C ILE A 133 10.97 33.70 16.05
N SER A 134 11.80 34.51 15.40
CA SER A 134 11.48 35.11 14.10
C SER A 134 12.72 35.27 13.22
N ASN A 135 12.69 34.64 12.05
CA ASN A 135 13.78 34.65 11.05
C ASN A 135 13.21 34.84 9.64
N THR A 136 12.89 36.09 9.31
CA THR A 136 12.06 36.53 8.18
C THR A 136 12.70 36.40 6.79
N VAL A 137 14.00 36.10 6.68
CA VAL A 137 14.74 36.07 5.39
C VAL A 137 15.54 34.76 5.19
N GLY A 138 15.21 33.71 5.93
CA GLY A 138 15.96 32.44 5.93
C GLY A 138 16.89 32.28 7.13
N GLY A 139 17.75 31.25 7.11
CA GLY A 139 18.53 30.80 8.28
C GLY A 139 17.70 29.95 9.25
N ILE A 140 18.36 29.23 10.14
CA ILE A 140 17.75 28.31 11.12
C ILE A 140 18.23 28.68 12.52
N ILE A 141 17.29 28.91 13.44
CA ILE A 141 17.62 28.97 14.87
C ILE A 141 17.44 27.56 15.43
N SER A 142 18.56 26.90 15.76
CA SER A 142 18.58 25.54 16.29
C SER A 142 18.53 25.56 17.81
N LEU A 143 17.51 24.94 18.39
CA LEU A 143 17.44 24.69 19.83
C LEU A 143 17.88 23.24 20.07
N THR A 144 18.90 23.05 20.89
CA THR A 144 19.58 21.74 21.03
C THR A 144 19.69 21.24 22.48
N ASN A 145 19.31 22.06 23.46
CA ASN A 145 19.31 21.66 24.86
C ASN A 145 18.04 20.86 25.21
N ASN A 146 18.21 19.73 25.90
CA ASN A 146 17.11 18.82 26.27
C ASN A 146 16.43 19.13 27.62
N ALA A 147 16.91 20.14 28.35
CA ALA A 147 16.51 20.42 29.72
C ALA A 147 15.79 21.77 29.87
N ASN A 148 15.32 22.38 28.78
CA ASN A 148 14.61 23.66 28.83
C ASN A 148 13.34 23.53 29.68
N ASP A 149 13.15 24.40 30.66
CA ASP A 149 12.06 24.32 31.63
C ASP A 149 11.23 25.61 31.71
N TYR A 150 11.42 26.53 30.75
CA TYR A 150 10.60 27.73 30.68
C TYR A 150 9.12 27.40 30.41
N SER A 151 8.21 28.19 30.99
CA SER A 151 6.77 27.89 31.03
C SER A 151 5.89 28.86 30.25
N GLY A 152 6.42 30.01 29.82
CA GLY A 152 5.64 31.07 29.15
C GLY A 152 5.21 30.76 27.72
N GLY A 153 5.61 29.61 27.17
CA GLY A 153 5.28 29.19 25.80
C GLY A 153 6.23 29.78 24.73
N THR A 154 6.04 29.33 23.50
CA THR A 154 6.88 29.69 22.35
C THR A 154 6.01 30.23 21.22
N VAL A 155 6.38 31.37 20.64
CA VAL A 155 5.74 31.92 19.43
C VAL A 155 6.71 31.80 18.26
N LEU A 156 6.29 31.12 17.20
CA LEU A 156 7.01 30.96 15.95
C LEU A 156 6.29 31.77 14.87
N SER A 157 6.88 32.88 14.44
CA SER A 157 6.29 33.75 13.40
C SER A 157 7.24 33.88 12.22
N PHE A 158 6.83 33.33 11.07
CA PHE A 158 7.69 33.18 9.89
C PHE A 158 8.99 32.43 10.18
N ALA A 159 8.96 31.56 11.20
CA ALA A 159 10.17 31.03 11.80
C ALA A 159 10.63 29.72 11.15
N ARG A 160 11.94 29.52 11.01
CA ARG A 160 12.56 28.23 10.74
C ARG A 160 13.37 27.80 11.95
N VAL A 161 12.98 26.70 12.57
CA VAL A 161 13.57 26.24 13.83
C VAL A 161 14.10 24.83 13.68
N GLY A 162 15.37 24.65 14.04
CA GLY A 162 16.00 23.35 14.17
C GLY A 162 15.71 22.76 15.54
N VAL A 163 15.15 21.57 15.59
CA VAL A 163 14.83 20.84 16.81
C VAL A 163 15.89 19.77 16.99
N GLY A 164 16.83 20.01 17.92
CA GLY A 164 17.97 19.11 18.16
C GLY A 164 17.87 18.24 19.40
N ALA A 165 16.79 18.38 20.18
CA ALA A 165 16.54 17.55 21.35
C ALA A 165 15.06 17.53 21.72
N ASN A 166 14.69 16.61 22.61
CA ASN A 166 13.39 16.61 23.27
C ASN A 166 13.25 17.85 24.16
N ASN A 167 12.01 18.31 24.39
CA ASN A 167 11.71 19.40 25.33
C ASN A 167 12.38 20.76 25.00
N VAL A 168 12.84 20.99 23.77
CA VAL A 168 13.48 22.26 23.38
C VAL A 168 12.57 23.48 23.51
N PHE A 169 11.25 23.29 23.47
CA PHE A 169 10.26 24.37 23.57
C PHE A 169 9.73 24.60 25.00
N GLY A 170 10.40 24.03 26.01
CA GLY A 170 9.96 24.12 27.40
C GLY A 170 8.63 23.42 27.65
N SER A 171 7.93 23.83 28.71
CA SER A 171 6.67 23.21 29.15
C SER A 171 5.40 23.91 28.64
N GLY A 172 5.53 25.12 28.08
CA GLY A 172 4.40 25.92 27.59
C GLY A 172 3.88 25.47 26.22
N SER A 173 2.82 26.11 25.73
CA SER A 173 2.29 25.87 24.38
C SER A 173 3.16 26.53 23.29
N ILE A 174 3.01 26.07 22.05
CA ILE A 174 3.62 26.67 20.86
C ILE A 174 2.52 27.36 20.05
N SER A 175 2.74 28.59 19.61
CA SER A 175 1.91 29.28 18.61
C SER A 175 2.72 29.40 17.32
N ALA A 176 2.33 28.70 16.26
CA ALA A 176 3.08 28.60 15.01
C ALA A 176 2.31 29.22 13.85
N SER A 177 2.83 30.31 13.29
CA SER A 177 2.32 30.98 12.09
C SER A 177 3.41 31.06 11.04
N ASP A 178 3.18 30.48 9.86
CA ASP A 178 4.15 30.46 8.76
C ASP A 178 5.50 29.83 9.15
N ALA A 179 5.44 28.84 10.04
CA ALA A 179 6.60 28.22 10.66
C ALA A 179 7.08 26.94 9.93
N LEU A 180 8.36 26.64 10.05
CA LEU A 180 9.01 25.42 9.61
C LEU A 180 9.79 24.79 10.78
N PHE A 181 9.37 23.61 11.20
CA PHE A 181 10.10 22.76 12.14
C PHE A 181 11.03 21.84 11.36
N ILE A 182 12.29 21.74 11.79
CA ILE A 182 13.30 20.89 11.13
C ILE A 182 13.90 19.95 12.17
N SER A 183 13.72 18.65 12.01
CA SER A 183 14.33 17.64 12.88
C SER A 183 15.83 17.53 12.61
N LEU A 184 16.65 17.69 13.65
CA LEU A 184 18.11 17.59 13.55
C LEU A 184 18.67 16.29 14.12
N VAL A 185 17.86 15.53 14.85
CA VAL A 185 18.23 14.23 15.45
C VAL A 185 17.08 13.24 15.36
N ASP A 186 17.39 11.96 15.55
CA ASP A 186 16.41 10.87 15.54
C ASP A 186 15.72 10.70 16.89
N GLY A 187 14.48 10.18 16.87
CA GLY A 187 13.71 9.89 18.08
C GLY A 187 13.23 11.13 18.84
N LEU A 188 13.02 12.25 18.15
CA LEU A 188 12.50 13.47 18.74
C LEU A 188 11.05 13.29 19.18
N THR A 189 10.71 13.77 20.38
CA THR A 189 9.32 13.90 20.83
C THR A 189 9.00 15.36 21.15
N ILE A 190 7.97 15.89 20.50
CA ILE A 190 7.39 17.21 20.77
C ILE A 190 6.03 17.00 21.46
N SER A 191 6.01 17.27 22.76
CA SER A 191 4.82 17.07 23.62
C SER A 191 4.00 18.34 23.81
N ASN A 192 4.51 19.50 23.39
CA ASN A 192 3.82 20.77 23.52
C ASN A 192 2.54 20.79 22.67
N SER A 193 1.46 21.39 23.19
CA SER A 193 0.32 21.75 22.36
C SER A 193 0.71 22.86 21.39
N VAL A 194 0.38 22.71 20.11
CA VAL A 194 0.70 23.64 19.02
C VAL A 194 -0.58 24.25 18.45
N SER A 195 -0.73 25.56 18.59
CA SER A 195 -1.72 26.36 17.88
C SER A 195 -1.19 26.73 16.50
N LEU A 196 -1.95 26.44 15.45
CA LEU A 196 -1.57 26.61 14.05
C LEU A 196 -2.29 27.85 13.48
N GLY A 197 -1.51 28.81 12.99
CA GLY A 197 -1.97 30.03 12.33
C GLY A 197 -1.24 30.28 11.01
N GLY A 198 -1.46 31.45 10.40
CA GLY A 198 -0.81 31.82 9.15
C GLY A 198 -1.31 31.04 7.93
N LEU A 199 -0.52 31.05 6.86
CA LEU A 199 -0.87 30.38 5.60
C LEU A 199 -0.42 28.92 5.57
N GLN A 200 0.73 28.61 6.17
CA GLN A 200 1.28 27.25 6.19
C GLN A 200 2.06 26.95 7.47
N VAL A 201 2.04 25.70 7.92
CA VAL A 201 3.00 25.17 8.89
C VAL A 201 3.66 23.95 8.29
N ARG A 202 4.97 23.84 8.39
CA ARG A 202 5.73 22.76 7.76
C ARG A 202 6.55 22.02 8.79
N ILE A 203 6.61 20.70 8.66
CA ILE A 203 7.40 19.81 9.52
C ILE A 203 8.31 19.00 8.61
N ASP A 204 9.60 19.31 8.61
CA ASP A 204 10.63 18.57 7.90
C ASP A 204 11.33 17.62 8.86
N THR A 205 11.09 16.32 8.70
CA THR A 205 11.71 15.31 9.55
C THR A 205 13.11 14.91 9.08
N GLY A 206 13.62 15.47 7.98
CA GLY A 206 14.83 14.97 7.35
C GLY A 206 14.69 13.48 7.05
N ALA A 207 15.65 12.66 7.48
CA ALA A 207 15.59 11.20 7.39
C ALA A 207 15.14 10.50 8.69
N PHE A 208 14.72 11.27 9.69
CA PHE A 208 14.53 10.81 11.07
C PHE A 208 13.08 10.46 11.41
N GLU A 209 12.86 9.74 12.50
CA GLU A 209 11.56 9.61 13.17
C GLU A 209 11.37 10.77 14.16
N THR A 210 10.23 11.45 14.07
CA THR A 210 9.84 12.54 14.98
C THR A 210 8.39 12.35 15.40
N GLU A 211 8.16 12.30 16.69
CA GLU A 211 6.86 12.13 17.32
C GLU A 211 6.27 13.47 17.79
N TYR A 212 5.03 13.74 17.40
CA TYR A 212 4.19 14.77 18.01
C TYR A 212 3.14 14.09 18.89
N SER A 213 3.34 14.18 20.21
CA SER A 213 2.41 13.66 21.22
C SER A 213 1.50 14.76 21.79
N GLY A 214 1.86 16.03 21.62
CA GLY A 214 1.01 17.18 21.95
C GLY A 214 -0.12 17.41 20.93
N GLN A 215 -1.17 18.13 21.34
CA GLN A 215 -2.28 18.50 20.46
C GLN A 215 -1.85 19.51 19.40
N LEU A 216 -2.20 19.27 18.14
CA LEU A 216 -2.12 20.23 17.03
C LEU A 216 -3.54 20.79 16.77
N ALA A 217 -3.70 22.11 16.80
CA ALA A 217 -5.01 22.74 16.64
C ALA A 217 -4.94 24.03 15.82
N GLY A 218 -5.79 24.17 14.81
CA GLY A 218 -5.90 25.39 14.01
C GLY A 218 -6.28 25.11 12.55
N ALA A 219 -6.74 26.14 11.84
CA ALA A 219 -7.26 26.00 10.48
C ALA A 219 -6.17 25.89 9.40
N THR A 220 -4.91 26.12 9.75
CA THR A 220 -3.77 26.05 8.82
C THR A 220 -3.47 24.62 8.40
N ARG A 221 -3.16 24.43 7.12
CA ARG A 221 -2.71 23.15 6.57
C ARG A 221 -1.27 22.86 7.01
N ILE A 222 -1.00 21.62 7.38
CA ILE A 222 0.35 21.17 7.74
C ILE A 222 0.98 20.44 6.56
N THR A 223 2.19 20.83 6.14
CA THR A 223 2.97 20.08 5.16
C THR A 223 4.09 19.30 5.83
N LYS A 224 4.09 17.98 5.66
CA LYS A 224 5.18 17.08 6.02
C LYS A 224 6.21 17.03 4.90
N LEU A 225 7.47 17.30 5.23
CA LEU A 225 8.65 17.24 4.37
C LEU A 225 9.67 16.23 4.92
N GLY A 226 10.70 15.94 4.12
CA GLY A 226 11.74 14.96 4.46
C GLY A 226 11.30 13.51 4.27
N SER A 227 12.25 12.62 4.01
CA SER A 227 12.01 11.19 3.78
C SER A 227 11.68 10.39 5.04
N GLY A 228 11.91 10.97 6.22
CA GLY A 228 11.66 10.35 7.53
C GLY A 228 10.18 10.24 7.91
N THR A 229 9.94 9.82 9.14
CA THR A 229 8.61 9.51 9.67
C THR A 229 8.16 10.58 10.66
N LEU A 230 6.99 11.17 10.41
CA LEU A 230 6.27 11.96 11.41
C LEU A 230 5.25 11.04 12.10
N VAL A 231 5.44 10.78 13.39
CA VAL A 231 4.52 10.00 14.20
C VAL A 231 3.55 10.95 14.89
N LEU A 232 2.25 10.78 14.64
CA LEU A 232 1.18 11.47 15.36
C LEU A 232 0.58 10.47 16.35
N SER A 233 1.03 10.53 17.61
CA SER A 233 0.65 9.57 18.65
C SER A 233 -0.51 10.03 19.53
N ASN A 234 -0.99 11.26 19.34
CA ASN A 234 -2.13 11.80 20.06
C ASN A 234 -3.48 11.43 19.42
N ALA A 235 -4.57 11.68 20.13
CA ALA A 235 -5.94 11.45 19.65
C ALA A 235 -6.82 12.71 19.77
N THR A 236 -6.21 13.90 19.72
CA THR A 236 -6.90 15.16 20.07
C THR A 236 -6.70 16.28 19.05
N ASN A 237 -6.03 16.02 17.92
CA ASN A 237 -5.79 17.04 16.90
C ASN A 237 -7.09 17.62 16.32
N SER A 238 -7.11 18.94 16.13
CA SER A 238 -8.22 19.70 15.55
C SER A 238 -7.71 20.55 14.38
N ILE A 239 -7.55 19.91 13.23
CA ILE A 239 -6.90 20.49 12.04
C ILE A 239 -7.87 20.45 10.86
N PRO A 240 -8.84 21.38 10.76
CA PRO A 240 -9.76 21.42 9.61
C PRO A 240 -9.04 21.76 8.29
N GLY A 241 -7.85 22.37 8.34
CA GLY A 241 -7.01 22.62 7.16
C GLY A 241 -6.37 21.36 6.58
N GLY A 242 -6.27 20.29 7.37
CA GLY A 242 -5.74 19.00 6.95
C GLY A 242 -4.22 18.93 6.78
N PHE A 243 -3.77 17.93 6.01
CA PHE A 243 -2.36 17.60 5.82
C PHE A 243 -1.96 17.52 4.34
N ASP A 244 -0.70 17.89 4.08
CA ASP A 244 0.05 17.59 2.86
C ASP A 244 1.22 16.68 3.20
N LEU A 245 1.18 15.42 2.76
CA LEU A 245 2.29 14.49 2.87
C LEU A 245 3.19 14.68 1.66
N GLY A 246 4.11 15.65 1.75
CA GLY A 246 5.03 16.01 0.67
C GLY A 246 6.14 14.98 0.42
N ALA A 247 6.57 14.27 1.46
CA ALA A 247 7.55 13.18 1.39
C ALA A 247 7.52 12.30 2.64
N GLY A 248 8.11 11.11 2.53
CA GLY A 248 8.30 10.19 3.65
C GLY A 248 6.97 9.65 4.19
N THR A 249 6.90 9.47 5.51
CA THR A 249 5.78 8.81 6.17
C THR A 249 5.10 9.71 7.19
N ILE A 250 3.76 9.70 7.22
CA ILE A 250 3.00 10.01 8.44
C ILE A 250 2.51 8.69 9.03
N ALA A 251 2.86 8.41 10.28
CA ALA A 251 2.40 7.25 11.01
C ALA A 251 1.46 7.68 12.15
N THR A 252 0.31 7.02 12.29
CA THR A 252 -0.67 7.35 13.34
C THR A 252 -1.22 6.08 14.01
N THR A 253 -1.57 6.19 15.29
CA THR A 253 -2.30 5.16 16.06
C THR A 253 -3.79 5.43 16.16
N SER A 254 -4.27 6.61 15.77
CA SER A 254 -5.67 7.06 15.93
C SER A 254 -6.12 7.94 14.77
N ALA A 255 -7.37 7.75 14.32
CA ALA A 255 -7.98 8.60 13.31
C ALA A 255 -7.99 10.08 13.70
N ALA A 256 -8.24 10.37 14.99
CA ALA A 256 -8.28 11.74 15.48
C ALA A 256 -6.93 12.47 15.38
N ALA A 257 -5.82 11.75 15.27
CA ALA A 257 -4.50 12.34 15.08
C ALA A 257 -4.38 13.06 13.72
N LEU A 258 -5.15 12.65 12.71
CA LEU A 258 -5.13 13.30 11.39
C LEU A 258 -6.12 14.47 11.28
N GLY A 259 -6.87 14.77 12.34
CA GLY A 259 -7.90 15.81 12.32
C GLY A 259 -9.03 15.51 11.33
N SER A 260 -9.83 16.53 11.02
CA SER A 260 -11.00 16.42 10.13
C SER A 260 -10.78 16.95 8.71
N GLY A 261 -9.66 17.63 8.45
CA GLY A 261 -9.38 18.25 7.16
C GLY A 261 -8.98 17.28 6.05
N PRO A 262 -8.85 17.76 4.80
CA PRO A 262 -8.42 16.95 3.66
C PRO A 262 -6.97 16.48 3.80
N ILE A 263 -6.63 15.34 3.19
CA ILE A 263 -5.28 14.80 3.18
C ILE A 263 -4.81 14.68 1.73
N LEU A 264 -3.69 15.32 1.39
CA LEU A 264 -2.97 15.08 0.15
C LEU A 264 -1.81 14.14 0.43
N ILE A 265 -1.72 13.06 -0.32
CA ILE A 265 -0.57 12.15 -0.32
C ILE A 265 0.16 12.33 -1.64
N GLU A 266 1.30 13.02 -1.61
CA GLU A 266 2.11 13.25 -2.80
C GLU A 266 2.78 11.97 -3.31
N SER A 267 3.44 12.07 -4.46
CA SER A 267 4.04 10.92 -5.15
C SER A 267 4.95 10.10 -4.23
N GLY A 268 4.59 8.83 -4.02
CA GLY A 268 5.36 7.88 -3.20
C GLY A 268 5.33 8.12 -1.69
N ALA A 269 4.66 9.16 -1.19
CA ALA A 269 4.52 9.39 0.25
C ALA A 269 3.62 8.33 0.89
N THR A 270 3.83 8.07 2.18
CA THR A 270 3.18 6.98 2.90
C THR A 270 2.32 7.48 4.06
N LEU A 271 1.08 7.03 4.11
CA LEU A 271 0.26 7.04 5.30
C LEU A 271 0.28 5.65 5.95
N GLN A 272 0.79 5.55 7.17
CA GLN A 272 0.97 4.29 7.90
C GLN A 272 0.03 4.18 9.10
N ALA A 273 -0.70 3.06 9.20
CA ALA A 273 -1.48 2.71 10.39
C ALA A 273 -0.63 1.93 11.41
N ARG A 274 -0.37 2.54 12.57
CA ARG A 274 0.16 1.89 13.79
C ARG A 274 -0.94 1.38 14.73
N GLY A 275 -2.21 1.56 14.36
CA GLY A 275 -3.38 0.97 15.01
C GLY A 275 -4.57 0.91 14.05
N SER A 276 -5.59 0.09 14.34
CA SER A 276 -6.78 0.04 13.51
C SER A 276 -7.60 1.33 13.61
N MET A 277 -8.09 1.85 12.49
CA MET A 277 -8.75 3.17 12.44
C MET A 277 -9.74 3.32 11.29
N THR A 278 -10.67 4.26 11.47
CA THR A 278 -11.61 4.70 10.44
C THR A 278 -11.40 6.19 10.16
N LEU A 279 -11.04 6.52 8.93
CA LEU A 279 -10.70 7.87 8.49
C LEU A 279 -11.84 8.44 7.64
N ALA A 280 -12.40 9.58 8.06
CA ALA A 280 -13.44 10.29 7.32
C ALA A 280 -12.88 11.38 6.38
N ASN A 281 -11.56 11.62 6.43
CA ASN A 281 -10.87 12.62 5.62
C ASN A 281 -11.04 12.32 4.13
N THR A 282 -11.19 13.36 3.31
CA THR A 282 -11.05 13.23 1.85
C THR A 282 -9.57 13.08 1.50
N PHE A 283 -9.26 12.27 0.49
CA PHE A 283 -7.88 11.96 0.09
C PHE A 283 -7.62 12.39 -1.34
N SER A 284 -6.67 13.30 -1.55
CA SER A 284 -6.12 13.60 -2.87
C SER A 284 -4.82 12.82 -3.08
N LEU A 285 -4.73 12.04 -4.15
CA LEU A 285 -3.61 11.15 -4.41
C LEU A 285 -2.70 11.69 -5.53
N GLY A 286 -1.40 11.74 -5.25
CA GLY A 286 -0.35 11.79 -6.27
C GLY A 286 -0.11 10.40 -6.89
N SER A 287 0.90 10.32 -7.77
CA SER A 287 1.31 9.04 -8.36
C SER A 287 1.97 8.14 -7.33
N GLY A 288 1.36 6.99 -7.04
CA GLY A 288 1.91 5.99 -6.13
C GLY A 288 1.76 6.37 -4.66
N ALA A 289 0.68 7.07 -4.29
CA ALA A 289 0.35 7.34 -2.90
C ALA A 289 0.21 6.03 -2.11
N VAL A 290 0.98 5.87 -1.04
CA VAL A 290 1.09 4.62 -0.29
C VAL A 290 0.21 4.64 0.95
N PHE A 291 -0.62 3.61 1.09
CA PHE A 291 -1.33 3.28 2.32
C PHE A 291 -0.71 1.99 2.89
N ASP A 292 0.04 2.12 3.97
CA ASP A 292 0.65 1.00 4.69
C ASP A 292 -0.19 0.64 5.92
N THR A 293 -0.90 -0.48 5.85
CA THR A 293 -1.75 -0.92 6.96
C THR A 293 -0.98 -1.59 8.08
N GLN A 294 0.32 -1.91 7.88
CA GLN A 294 1.02 -2.90 8.69
C GLN A 294 0.14 -4.14 8.89
N ALA A 295 -0.11 -4.59 10.13
CA ALA A 295 -1.05 -5.69 10.42
C ALA A 295 -2.48 -5.22 10.78
N ASN A 296 -2.77 -3.92 10.69
CA ASN A 296 -4.00 -3.30 11.18
C ASN A 296 -5.09 -3.20 10.10
N THR A 297 -6.29 -2.82 10.51
CA THR A 297 -7.37 -2.42 9.59
C THR A 297 -7.42 -0.91 9.47
N MET A 298 -7.28 -0.38 8.25
CA MET A 298 -7.51 1.02 7.92
C MET A 298 -8.78 1.13 7.06
N THR A 299 -9.83 1.76 7.58
CA THR A 299 -11.07 1.99 6.83
C THR A 299 -11.10 3.43 6.34
N LEU A 300 -11.26 3.65 5.04
CA LEU A 300 -11.35 4.97 4.42
C LEU A 300 -12.81 5.27 4.05
N ASN A 301 -13.43 6.14 4.84
CA ASN A 301 -14.80 6.64 4.67
C ASN A 301 -14.86 8.00 3.96
N GLY A 302 -13.73 8.59 3.58
CA GLY A 302 -13.72 9.69 2.62
C GLY A 302 -13.44 9.21 1.20
N VAL A 303 -13.75 10.07 0.23
CA VAL A 303 -13.48 9.82 -1.19
C VAL A 303 -11.98 9.97 -1.47
N LEU A 304 -11.44 9.06 -2.29
CA LEU A 304 -10.11 9.13 -2.88
C LEU A 304 -10.24 9.70 -4.31
N GLN A 305 -9.50 10.77 -4.58
CA GLN A 305 -9.53 11.52 -5.83
C GLN A 305 -8.12 11.79 -6.33
N ASN A 306 -8.00 12.20 -7.60
CA ASN A 306 -6.72 12.69 -8.10
C ASN A 306 -6.36 14.00 -7.40
N SER A 307 -5.07 14.22 -7.12
CA SER A 307 -4.55 15.53 -6.74
C SER A 307 -4.38 16.42 -7.99
N LEU A 308 -3.19 16.38 -8.60
CA LEU A 308 -2.86 16.98 -9.89
C LEU A 308 -2.45 15.85 -10.85
N GLY A 309 -3.08 15.78 -12.01
CA GLY A 309 -2.83 14.69 -12.97
C GLY A 309 -3.47 13.38 -12.54
N VAL A 310 -2.79 12.26 -12.79
CA VAL A 310 -3.29 10.91 -12.51
C VAL A 310 -2.80 10.43 -11.14
N GLY A 311 -3.71 10.29 -10.18
CA GLY A 311 -3.43 9.74 -8.85
C GLY A 311 -3.53 8.22 -8.83
N SER A 312 -2.66 7.54 -8.08
CA SER A 312 -2.74 6.08 -7.90
C SER A 312 -2.53 5.66 -6.46
N LEU A 313 -3.10 4.52 -6.10
CA LEU A 313 -3.05 3.95 -4.76
C LEU A 313 -2.08 2.76 -4.72
N VAL A 314 -1.24 2.70 -3.69
CA VAL A 314 -0.40 1.54 -3.37
C VAL A 314 -0.74 1.03 -1.98
N LYS A 315 -1.18 -0.21 -1.89
CA LYS A 315 -1.49 -0.91 -0.64
C LYS A 315 -0.30 -1.76 -0.20
N ASN A 316 0.26 -1.41 0.96
CA ASN A 316 1.29 -2.14 1.68
C ASN A 316 0.77 -2.68 3.03
N GLY A 317 1.57 -3.51 3.69
CA GLY A 317 1.22 -4.15 4.97
C GLY A 317 0.32 -5.36 4.81
N THR A 318 0.40 -6.30 5.75
CA THR A 318 -0.35 -7.57 5.76
C THR A 318 -1.82 -7.43 6.17
N GLY A 319 -2.21 -6.30 6.75
CA GLY A 319 -3.55 -5.97 7.20
C GLY A 319 -4.50 -5.56 6.08
N THR A 320 -5.65 -5.03 6.47
CA THR A 320 -6.78 -4.73 5.58
C THR A 320 -6.92 -3.23 5.34
N LEU A 321 -7.01 -2.82 4.08
CA LEU A 321 -7.48 -1.49 3.69
C LEU A 321 -8.92 -1.62 3.19
N SER A 322 -9.88 -1.04 3.91
CA SER A 322 -11.29 -1.06 3.53
C SER A 322 -11.67 0.25 2.85
N LEU A 323 -12.13 0.16 1.60
CA LEU A 323 -12.55 1.30 0.78
C LEU A 323 -14.06 1.27 0.63
N THR A 324 -14.74 2.26 1.22
CA THR A 324 -16.21 2.23 1.37
C THR A 324 -16.96 3.16 0.43
N ASN A 325 -16.26 4.05 -0.30
CA ASN A 325 -16.86 5.02 -1.20
C ASN A 325 -16.49 4.82 -2.66
N THR A 326 -17.31 5.38 -3.55
CA THR A 326 -16.98 5.67 -4.95
C THR A 326 -15.75 6.56 -5.02
N ASN A 327 -14.68 6.06 -5.64
CA ASN A 327 -13.41 6.76 -5.75
C ASN A 327 -13.15 7.17 -7.21
N THR A 328 -12.47 8.29 -7.42
CA THR A 328 -12.31 8.93 -8.74
C THR A 328 -10.86 9.02 -9.22
N TYR A 329 -9.91 8.47 -8.46
CA TYR A 329 -8.52 8.37 -8.91
C TYR A 329 -8.40 7.44 -10.12
N SER A 330 -7.45 7.75 -11.02
CA SER A 330 -7.42 7.17 -12.37
C SER A 330 -6.11 6.49 -12.75
N GLY A 331 -5.05 6.66 -11.95
CA GLY A 331 -3.75 6.03 -12.15
C GLY A 331 -3.68 4.56 -11.73
N GLY A 332 -4.75 4.01 -11.14
CA GLY A 332 -4.87 2.61 -10.76
C GLY A 332 -4.52 2.31 -9.31
N THR A 333 -4.60 1.02 -8.97
CA THR A 333 -4.43 0.48 -7.63
C THR A 333 -3.41 -0.66 -7.66
N THR A 334 -2.36 -0.57 -6.85
CA THR A 334 -1.38 -1.66 -6.68
C THR A 334 -1.54 -2.30 -5.30
N ILE A 335 -1.69 -3.62 -5.26
CA ILE A 335 -1.84 -4.40 -4.02
C ILE A 335 -0.60 -5.27 -3.81
N ASN A 336 0.36 -4.76 -3.03
CA ASN A 336 1.61 -5.47 -2.76
C ASN A 336 1.45 -6.54 -1.67
N ALA A 337 0.61 -6.30 -0.67
CA ALA A 337 0.38 -7.24 0.43
C ALA A 337 -0.97 -7.01 1.12
N GLY A 338 -1.37 -8.02 1.90
CA GLY A 338 -2.58 -7.98 2.70
C GLY A 338 -3.84 -7.94 1.84
N VAL A 339 -4.86 -7.25 2.33
CA VAL A 339 -6.19 -7.23 1.70
C VAL A 339 -6.62 -5.81 1.38
N ILE A 340 -7.20 -5.61 0.20
CA ILE A 340 -8.15 -4.53 -0.03
C ILE A 340 -9.56 -5.12 0.04
N GLU A 341 -10.38 -4.58 0.93
CA GLU A 341 -11.83 -4.80 0.92
C GLU A 341 -12.46 -3.65 0.13
N ALA A 342 -12.98 -3.95 -1.06
CA ALA A 342 -13.56 -2.96 -1.94
C ALA A 342 -15.09 -3.12 -1.98
N ASN A 343 -15.79 -2.02 -1.67
CA ASN A 343 -17.23 -1.93 -1.78
C ASN A 343 -17.64 -1.08 -2.99
N HIS A 344 -18.94 -1.00 -3.24
CA HIS A 344 -19.53 0.03 -4.08
C HIS A 344 -20.59 0.79 -3.28
N VAL A 345 -20.85 2.06 -3.63
CA VAL A 345 -21.90 2.86 -2.96
C VAL A 345 -23.24 2.72 -3.67
N THR A 346 -23.24 2.65 -5.00
CA THR A 346 -24.46 2.53 -5.81
C THR A 346 -24.22 1.64 -7.04
N GLY A 347 -25.26 0.91 -7.47
CA GLY A 347 -25.20 0.10 -8.67
C GLY A 347 -24.64 -1.29 -8.44
N VAL A 348 -23.84 -1.78 -9.39
CA VAL A 348 -23.25 -3.13 -9.38
C VAL A 348 -21.74 -3.10 -9.63
N TYR A 349 -21.16 -1.93 -9.87
CA TYR A 349 -19.73 -1.81 -10.20
C TYR A 349 -18.94 -1.45 -8.95
N ILE A 350 -17.83 -2.15 -8.72
CA ILE A 350 -16.87 -1.82 -7.66
C ILE A 350 -16.15 -0.52 -8.03
N ASP A 351 -16.73 0.60 -7.63
CA ASP A 351 -16.22 1.95 -7.90
C ASP A 351 -15.25 2.45 -6.83
N ALA A 352 -15.03 1.69 -5.75
CA ALA A 352 -14.02 1.99 -4.74
C ALA A 352 -12.57 1.85 -5.23
N LEU A 353 -12.33 1.17 -6.36
CA LEU A 353 -10.97 0.98 -6.90
C LEU A 353 -10.57 2.03 -7.93
N GLY A 354 -11.38 3.09 -8.10
CA GLY A 354 -11.14 4.09 -9.14
C GLY A 354 -11.31 3.51 -10.54
N THR A 355 -10.76 4.20 -11.56
CA THR A 355 -10.94 3.81 -12.97
C THR A 355 -9.71 3.18 -13.62
N GLY A 356 -8.54 3.27 -12.98
CA GLY A 356 -7.29 2.70 -13.49
C GLY A 356 -7.14 1.19 -13.25
N ALA A 357 -6.09 0.58 -13.79
CA ALA A 357 -5.86 -0.86 -13.63
C ALA A 357 -5.63 -1.26 -12.15
N VAL A 358 -6.00 -2.49 -11.80
CA VAL A 358 -5.68 -3.14 -10.52
C VAL A 358 -4.49 -4.07 -10.72
N THR A 359 -3.36 -3.74 -10.10
CA THR A 359 -2.12 -4.54 -10.17
C THR A 359 -1.94 -5.34 -8.88
N PHE A 360 -1.80 -6.65 -8.99
CA PHE A 360 -1.47 -7.51 -7.86
C PHE A 360 0.02 -7.86 -7.84
N ASN A 361 0.66 -7.69 -6.69
CA ASN A 361 2.04 -8.12 -6.42
C ASN A 361 2.11 -9.01 -5.15
N GLY A 362 1.07 -9.82 -4.91
CA GLY A 362 0.98 -10.75 -3.78
C GLY A 362 -0.25 -10.54 -2.88
N GLY A 363 -1.00 -9.45 -3.06
CA GLY A 363 -2.17 -9.15 -2.23
C GLY A 363 -3.48 -9.81 -2.65
N THR A 364 -4.53 -9.52 -1.88
CA THR A 364 -5.89 -10.01 -2.08
C THR A 364 -6.87 -8.86 -2.30
N LEU A 365 -7.75 -9.01 -3.29
CA LEU A 365 -8.96 -8.22 -3.40
C LEU A 365 -10.11 -9.04 -2.83
N ARG A 366 -10.70 -8.56 -1.74
CA ARG A 366 -11.89 -9.14 -1.15
C ARG A 366 -13.11 -8.35 -1.60
N ASN A 367 -14.03 -9.05 -2.25
CA ASN A 367 -15.36 -8.53 -2.52
C ASN A 367 -16.24 -8.78 -1.29
N MET A 368 -16.96 -7.76 -0.85
CA MET A 368 -17.85 -7.82 0.31
C MET A 368 -19.34 -7.86 -0.06
N ALA A 369 -19.69 -7.54 -1.31
CA ALA A 369 -21.08 -7.50 -1.78
C ALA A 369 -21.41 -8.67 -2.72
N VAL A 370 -22.71 -8.84 -2.98
CA VAL A 370 -23.24 -9.90 -3.84
C VAL A 370 -23.50 -9.32 -5.23
N ASP A 371 -23.05 -10.04 -6.26
CA ASP A 371 -23.36 -9.79 -7.68
C ASP A 371 -22.66 -8.57 -8.31
N ASP A 372 -21.45 -8.29 -7.84
CA ASP A 372 -20.63 -7.15 -8.26
C ASP A 372 -19.89 -7.36 -9.59
N ARG A 373 -19.44 -6.26 -10.18
CA ARG A 373 -18.68 -6.19 -11.43
C ARG A 373 -17.44 -5.33 -11.22
N LEU A 374 -16.30 -5.81 -11.69
CA LEU A 374 -15.05 -5.06 -11.73
C LEU A 374 -14.69 -4.76 -13.19
N ALA A 375 -14.82 -3.49 -13.57
CA ALA A 375 -14.51 -3.03 -14.93
C ALA A 375 -13.00 -2.84 -15.16
N ASN A 376 -12.24 -2.65 -14.09
CA ASN A 376 -10.81 -2.38 -14.16
C ASN A 376 -10.05 -3.56 -14.79
N ASN A 377 -9.08 -3.26 -15.66
CA ASN A 377 -8.10 -4.26 -16.08
C ASN A 377 -7.31 -4.76 -14.86
N ILE A 378 -6.96 -6.04 -14.86
CA ILE A 378 -6.15 -6.67 -13.83
C ILE A 378 -4.77 -7.00 -14.40
N VAL A 379 -3.73 -6.63 -13.66
CA VAL A 379 -2.34 -6.99 -13.97
C VAL A 379 -1.78 -7.85 -12.85
N LEU A 380 -1.39 -9.08 -13.16
CA LEU A 380 -0.76 -10.01 -12.24
C LEU A 380 0.77 -9.85 -12.34
N GLY A 381 1.35 -9.08 -11.43
CA GLY A 381 2.79 -8.96 -11.27
C GLY A 381 3.41 -10.23 -10.69
N ALA A 382 4.74 -10.25 -10.49
CA ALA A 382 5.46 -11.48 -10.15
C ALA A 382 4.96 -12.18 -8.87
N GLY A 383 4.42 -11.43 -7.90
CA GLY A 383 3.83 -12.00 -6.67
C GLY A 383 2.47 -12.66 -6.86
N GLY A 384 1.84 -12.53 -8.03
CA GLY A 384 0.47 -13.01 -8.29
C GLY A 384 -0.59 -12.21 -7.53
N GLY A 385 -1.84 -12.67 -7.59
CA GLY A 385 -2.98 -12.02 -6.94
C GLY A 385 -4.06 -13.01 -6.53
N THR A 386 -4.82 -12.63 -5.51
CA THR A 386 -5.97 -13.42 -5.02
C THR A 386 -7.27 -12.63 -5.14
N ILE A 387 -8.30 -13.27 -5.67
CA ILE A 387 -9.69 -12.81 -5.56
C ILE A 387 -10.39 -13.65 -4.50
N ASP A 388 -10.84 -13.00 -3.43
CA ASP A 388 -11.62 -13.59 -2.34
C ASP A 388 -13.07 -13.09 -2.43
N ASN A 389 -13.98 -14.00 -2.73
CA ASN A 389 -15.43 -13.74 -2.74
C ASN A 389 -16.12 -14.70 -1.77
N SER A 390 -15.85 -14.52 -0.49
CA SER A 390 -16.42 -15.32 0.61
C SER A 390 -17.82 -14.90 1.03
N THR A 391 -18.32 -13.73 0.59
CA THR A 391 -19.59 -13.13 1.05
C THR A 391 -20.87 -13.63 0.34
N GLY A 392 -20.77 -14.70 -0.47
CA GLY A 392 -21.89 -15.23 -1.24
C GLY A 392 -22.08 -14.54 -2.60
N GLY A 393 -22.92 -15.11 -3.48
CA GLY A 393 -23.17 -14.55 -4.82
C GLY A 393 -22.05 -14.75 -5.85
N PHE A 394 -21.83 -13.74 -6.69
CA PHE A 394 -20.69 -13.71 -7.61
C PHE A 394 -20.01 -12.34 -7.72
N ILE A 395 -18.79 -12.32 -8.24
CA ILE A 395 -18.16 -11.13 -8.84
C ILE A 395 -17.86 -11.40 -10.31
N THR A 396 -18.07 -10.43 -11.19
CA THR A 396 -17.71 -10.49 -12.61
C THR A 396 -16.50 -9.61 -12.88
N LEU A 397 -15.41 -10.21 -13.35
CA LEU A 397 -14.22 -9.51 -13.81
C LEU A 397 -14.38 -9.23 -15.31
N GLU A 398 -14.68 -7.99 -15.65
CA GLU A 398 -14.91 -7.56 -17.02
C GLU A 398 -13.64 -7.11 -17.73
N GLY A 399 -12.75 -6.45 -16.98
CA GLY A 399 -11.45 -6.02 -17.49
C GLY A 399 -10.57 -7.21 -17.85
N ASN A 400 -9.62 -6.96 -18.75
CA ASN A 400 -8.65 -7.97 -19.17
C ASN A 400 -7.71 -8.33 -18.00
N ILE A 401 -7.40 -9.61 -17.85
CA ILE A 401 -6.39 -10.11 -16.92
C ILE A 401 -5.11 -10.41 -17.72
N THR A 402 -4.02 -9.77 -17.33
CA THR A 402 -2.71 -9.86 -17.99
C THR A 402 -1.58 -10.09 -16.97
N GLY A 403 -0.35 -10.34 -17.44
CA GLY A 403 0.83 -10.49 -16.59
C GLY A 403 1.27 -11.94 -16.39
N SER A 404 2.38 -12.12 -15.68
CA SER A 404 3.03 -13.42 -15.49
C SER A 404 2.77 -14.05 -14.12
N GLY A 405 2.17 -13.30 -13.19
CA GLY A 405 1.84 -13.77 -11.85
C GLY A 405 0.69 -14.77 -11.82
N ASN A 406 0.64 -15.56 -10.75
CA ASN A 406 -0.44 -16.52 -10.53
C ASN A 406 -1.78 -15.81 -10.23
N PHE A 407 -2.87 -16.40 -10.69
CA PHE A 407 -4.24 -16.00 -10.35
C PHE A 407 -4.84 -17.01 -9.36
N THR A 408 -5.16 -16.58 -8.14
CA THR A 408 -5.80 -17.43 -7.14
C THR A 408 -7.25 -17.00 -6.92
N LYS A 409 -8.17 -17.97 -7.04
CA LYS A 409 -9.58 -17.84 -6.67
C LYS A 409 -9.82 -18.56 -5.35
N THR A 410 -10.25 -17.81 -4.32
CA THR A 410 -10.69 -18.35 -3.03
C THR A 410 -12.10 -17.86 -2.68
N GLY A 411 -12.63 -18.25 -1.52
CA GLY A 411 -14.03 -18.00 -1.14
C GLY A 411 -15.01 -18.95 -1.83
N SER A 412 -16.14 -19.22 -1.17
CA SER A 412 -17.11 -20.23 -1.62
C SER A 412 -17.95 -19.82 -2.83
N ALA A 413 -18.05 -18.53 -3.14
CA ALA A 413 -18.92 -18.03 -4.18
C ALA A 413 -18.27 -18.09 -5.57
N VAL A 414 -18.96 -17.58 -6.61
CA VAL A 414 -18.48 -17.65 -8.01
C VAL A 414 -17.66 -16.42 -8.41
N VAL A 415 -16.51 -16.60 -9.05
CA VAL A 415 -15.86 -15.54 -9.84
C VAL A 415 -16.14 -15.80 -11.31
N ARG A 416 -16.65 -14.80 -12.01
CA ARG A 416 -16.87 -14.82 -13.46
C ARG A 416 -15.78 -14.04 -14.16
N VAL A 417 -15.27 -14.57 -15.26
CA VAL A 417 -14.23 -13.93 -16.07
C VAL A 417 -14.75 -13.69 -17.47
N GLN A 418 -14.83 -12.42 -17.86
CA GLN A 418 -15.41 -11.98 -19.12
C GLN A 418 -14.39 -11.34 -20.07
N GLY A 419 -13.37 -10.67 -19.54
CA GLY A 419 -12.34 -9.99 -20.34
C GLY A 419 -11.58 -10.90 -21.32
N VAL A 420 -10.73 -10.30 -22.14
CA VAL A 420 -9.79 -11.04 -23.00
C VAL A 420 -8.53 -11.32 -22.18
N ASN A 421 -8.41 -12.53 -21.67
CA ASN A 421 -7.40 -12.87 -20.66
C ASN A 421 -6.17 -13.55 -21.29
N ASP A 422 -5.00 -12.96 -21.09
CA ASP A 422 -3.74 -13.38 -21.74
C ASP A 422 -2.59 -13.58 -20.73
N TYR A 423 -2.90 -13.66 -19.43
CA TYR A 423 -1.91 -13.91 -18.39
C TYR A 423 -1.31 -15.32 -18.47
N SER A 424 -0.02 -15.45 -18.14
CA SER A 424 0.73 -16.71 -18.29
C SER A 424 1.00 -17.43 -16.97
N GLY A 425 0.80 -16.77 -15.83
CA GLY A 425 0.94 -17.41 -14.52
C GLY A 425 -0.17 -18.43 -14.26
N ALA A 426 0.06 -19.34 -13.31
CA ALA A 426 -0.88 -20.42 -13.04
C ALA A 426 -2.19 -19.93 -12.42
N THR A 427 -3.30 -20.58 -12.78
CA THR A 427 -4.62 -20.37 -12.19
C THR A 427 -4.90 -21.44 -11.14
N LEU A 428 -5.05 -21.02 -9.88
CA LEU A 428 -5.48 -21.90 -8.79
C LEU A 428 -6.92 -21.58 -8.39
N VAL A 429 -7.81 -22.57 -8.49
CA VAL A 429 -9.14 -22.49 -7.88
C VAL A 429 -9.08 -23.26 -6.56
N SER A 430 -8.94 -22.54 -5.45
CA SER A 430 -8.81 -23.13 -4.11
C SER A 430 -10.15 -23.31 -3.41
N ALA A 431 -11.16 -22.51 -3.76
CA ALA A 431 -12.53 -22.62 -3.25
C ALA A 431 -13.57 -22.07 -4.24
N GLY A 432 -14.80 -22.59 -4.15
CA GLY A 432 -15.93 -22.14 -4.95
C GLY A 432 -15.78 -22.47 -6.45
N SER A 433 -16.30 -21.58 -7.30
CA SER A 433 -16.32 -21.78 -8.75
C SER A 433 -15.64 -20.63 -9.49
N LEU A 434 -14.83 -20.96 -10.50
CA LEU A 434 -14.35 -20.02 -11.51
C LEU A 434 -15.13 -20.27 -12.81
N ARG A 435 -15.84 -19.27 -13.31
CA ARG A 435 -16.79 -19.41 -14.41
C ARG A 435 -16.41 -18.51 -15.59
N ALA A 436 -16.41 -19.05 -16.80
CA ALA A 436 -16.28 -18.26 -18.02
C ALA A 436 -17.57 -17.47 -18.30
N SER A 437 -17.40 -16.22 -18.74
CA SER A 437 -18.49 -15.35 -19.20
C SER A 437 -18.28 -14.87 -20.64
N SER A 438 -17.23 -15.36 -21.30
CA SER A 438 -16.91 -15.17 -22.71
C SER A 438 -16.04 -16.33 -23.20
N SER A 439 -15.80 -16.43 -24.51
CA SER A 439 -14.89 -17.43 -25.11
C SER A 439 -13.40 -17.12 -24.89
N THR A 440 -13.08 -15.93 -24.36
CA THR A 440 -11.71 -15.50 -24.02
C THR A 440 -11.52 -15.30 -22.51
N GLY A 441 -12.50 -15.74 -21.71
CA GLY A 441 -12.51 -15.55 -20.27
C GLY A 441 -11.48 -16.42 -19.56
N PHE A 442 -11.15 -17.60 -20.09
CA PHE A 442 -10.01 -18.38 -19.60
C PHE A 442 -8.78 -18.12 -20.46
N SER A 443 -7.60 -18.06 -19.83
CA SER A 443 -6.37 -17.80 -20.57
C SER A 443 -5.77 -19.09 -21.10
N ALA A 444 -5.54 -19.13 -22.41
CA ALA A 444 -4.89 -20.24 -23.10
C ALA A 444 -3.43 -20.44 -22.65
N ASN A 445 -2.80 -19.43 -22.06
CA ASN A 445 -1.41 -19.50 -21.61
C ASN A 445 -1.27 -20.05 -20.18
N SER A 446 -2.36 -20.12 -19.41
CA SER A 446 -2.33 -20.47 -17.99
C SER A 446 -2.56 -21.96 -17.75
N ALA A 447 -1.81 -22.53 -16.81
CA ALA A 447 -2.07 -23.84 -16.22
C ALA A 447 -3.15 -23.71 -15.12
N TYR A 448 -4.24 -24.47 -15.23
CA TYR A 448 -5.35 -24.47 -14.28
C TYR A 448 -5.26 -25.67 -13.33
N THR A 449 -5.27 -25.40 -12.03
CA THR A 449 -5.34 -26.41 -10.97
C THR A 449 -6.61 -26.22 -10.14
N LEU A 450 -7.44 -27.25 -10.04
CA LEU A 450 -8.69 -27.24 -9.29
C LEU A 450 -8.54 -28.05 -8.00
N ALA A 451 -8.72 -27.41 -6.85
CA ALA A 451 -8.79 -28.11 -5.58
C ALA A 451 -10.06 -28.99 -5.49
N ALA A 452 -10.04 -30.02 -4.65
CA ALA A 452 -11.21 -30.87 -4.43
C ALA A 452 -12.43 -30.04 -3.98
N GLY A 453 -13.60 -30.34 -4.53
CA GLY A 453 -14.85 -29.62 -4.24
C GLY A 453 -14.99 -28.25 -4.91
N THR A 454 -14.01 -27.83 -5.74
CA THR A 454 -14.12 -26.62 -6.56
C THR A 454 -14.63 -26.93 -7.95
N SER A 455 -15.05 -25.91 -8.70
CA SER A 455 -15.43 -26.09 -10.10
C SER A 455 -14.86 -25.05 -11.06
N LEU A 456 -14.62 -25.51 -12.29
CA LEU A 456 -14.37 -24.68 -13.47
C LEU A 456 -15.59 -24.80 -14.39
N GLU A 457 -16.30 -23.69 -14.61
CA GLU A 457 -17.59 -23.69 -15.31
C GLU A 457 -17.50 -22.94 -16.65
N LEU A 458 -17.87 -23.59 -17.75
CA LEU A 458 -17.83 -22.98 -19.10
C LEU A 458 -19.02 -22.05 -19.39
N ALA A 459 -20.17 -22.32 -18.77
CA ALA A 459 -21.41 -21.55 -18.91
C ALA A 459 -21.80 -21.20 -20.37
N GLY A 460 -21.62 -22.15 -21.30
CA GLY A 460 -21.92 -21.96 -22.72
C GLY A 460 -20.79 -21.38 -23.56
N ASN A 461 -19.64 -21.10 -22.96
CA ASN A 461 -18.50 -20.50 -23.64
C ASN A 461 -17.38 -21.52 -23.83
N SER A 462 -17.11 -21.92 -25.07
CA SER A 462 -15.92 -22.69 -25.38
C SER A 462 -14.67 -21.86 -25.11
N ASN A 463 -13.73 -22.42 -24.35
CA ASN A 463 -12.53 -21.73 -23.87
C ASN A 463 -11.31 -22.64 -24.01
N SER A 464 -10.13 -22.02 -24.11
CA SER A 464 -8.83 -22.72 -24.13
C SER A 464 -8.03 -22.43 -22.88
N ILE A 465 -7.30 -23.43 -22.39
CA ILE A 465 -6.37 -23.32 -21.26
C ILE A 465 -5.05 -24.01 -21.61
N GLY A 466 -3.99 -23.64 -20.90
CA GLY A 466 -2.68 -24.24 -21.03
C GLY A 466 -2.71 -25.72 -20.68
N SER A 467 -3.05 -26.04 -19.44
CA SER A 467 -3.16 -27.42 -18.93
C SER A 467 -4.17 -27.50 -17.79
N LEU A 468 -4.65 -28.70 -17.47
CA LEU A 468 -5.64 -28.96 -16.41
C LEU A 468 -5.09 -29.98 -15.40
N ALA A 469 -5.16 -29.65 -14.10
CA ALA A 469 -4.76 -30.54 -13.02
C ALA A 469 -5.70 -30.45 -11.80
N GLY A 470 -5.56 -31.42 -10.89
CA GLY A 470 -6.26 -31.42 -9.60
C GLY A 470 -7.50 -32.31 -9.56
N ALA A 471 -8.35 -32.08 -8.55
CA ALA A 471 -9.43 -32.98 -8.14
C ALA A 471 -10.83 -32.31 -8.12
N GLY A 472 -10.96 -31.11 -8.70
CA GLY A 472 -12.23 -30.41 -8.81
C GLY A 472 -13.12 -30.93 -9.95
N THR A 473 -14.16 -30.17 -10.28
CA THR A 473 -15.10 -30.52 -11.37
C THR A 473 -14.99 -29.54 -12.51
N VAL A 474 -14.93 -30.02 -13.75
CA VAL A 474 -15.19 -29.19 -14.95
C VAL A 474 -16.63 -29.41 -15.37
N THR A 475 -17.39 -28.34 -15.53
CA THR A 475 -18.81 -28.42 -15.90
C THR A 475 -19.25 -27.31 -16.85
N ASN A 476 -20.47 -27.44 -17.36
CA ASN A 476 -21.08 -26.48 -18.24
C ASN A 476 -22.59 -26.42 -17.98
N ASN A 477 -23.08 -25.35 -17.33
CA ASN A 477 -24.52 -25.14 -17.14
C ASN A 477 -25.16 -24.22 -18.21
N GLY A 478 -24.47 -23.95 -19.33
CA GLY A 478 -24.98 -23.17 -20.47
C GLY A 478 -25.39 -24.05 -21.65
N LEU A 479 -25.38 -23.50 -22.87
CA LEU A 479 -25.42 -24.30 -24.10
C LEU A 479 -24.16 -25.17 -24.22
N ALA A 480 -24.16 -26.21 -25.06
CA ALA A 480 -22.99 -27.07 -25.24
C ALA A 480 -21.70 -26.26 -25.50
N ALA A 481 -20.65 -26.56 -24.74
CA ALA A 481 -19.39 -25.83 -24.76
C ALA A 481 -18.20 -26.77 -24.60
N THR A 482 -17.06 -26.38 -25.16
CA THR A 482 -15.84 -27.20 -25.19
C THR A 482 -14.72 -26.55 -24.39
N LEU A 483 -14.10 -27.30 -23.48
CA LEU A 483 -12.82 -26.94 -22.90
C LEU A 483 -11.70 -27.48 -23.79
N THR A 484 -10.83 -26.62 -24.30
CA THR A 484 -9.62 -27.02 -25.02
C THR A 484 -8.42 -26.97 -24.09
N VAL A 485 -7.68 -28.08 -23.98
CA VAL A 485 -6.56 -28.25 -23.02
C VAL A 485 -5.29 -28.66 -23.77
N GLY A 486 -4.15 -28.12 -23.35
CA GLY A 486 -2.82 -28.49 -23.84
C GLY A 486 -2.10 -27.38 -24.60
N ALA A 487 -2.61 -26.15 -24.58
CA ALA A 487 -1.99 -25.01 -25.26
C ALA A 487 -0.56 -24.70 -24.77
N ASN A 488 -0.21 -25.10 -23.54
CA ASN A 488 1.14 -24.94 -22.98
C ASN A 488 2.02 -26.20 -23.10
N ASN A 489 1.55 -27.25 -23.77
CA ASN A 489 2.25 -28.53 -23.95
C ASN A 489 2.65 -29.27 -22.66
N SER A 490 2.12 -28.88 -21.49
CA SER A 490 2.43 -29.54 -20.22
C SER A 490 1.71 -30.87 -20.10
N SER A 491 2.35 -31.82 -19.41
CA SER A 491 1.72 -33.08 -19.02
C SER A 491 1.18 -32.97 -17.59
N THR A 492 -0.08 -33.30 -17.39
CA THR A 492 -0.77 -33.15 -16.10
C THR A 492 -1.69 -34.34 -15.80
N GLU A 493 -2.03 -34.51 -14.52
CA GLU A 493 -3.06 -35.43 -14.07
C GLU A 493 -4.24 -34.65 -13.48
N PHE A 494 -5.44 -35.00 -13.94
CA PHE A 494 -6.71 -34.54 -13.41
C PHE A 494 -7.47 -35.75 -12.86
N SER A 495 -7.54 -35.83 -11.53
CA SER A 495 -8.29 -36.85 -10.79
C SER A 495 -9.74 -36.44 -10.52
N GLY A 496 -10.10 -35.23 -10.93
CA GLY A 496 -11.45 -34.70 -10.89
C GLY A 496 -12.39 -35.31 -11.94
N ALA A 497 -13.55 -34.69 -12.09
CA ALA A 497 -14.60 -35.15 -13.00
C ALA A 497 -14.94 -34.09 -14.05
N LEU A 498 -15.23 -34.52 -15.28
CA LEU A 498 -16.01 -33.72 -16.23
C LEU A 498 -17.48 -34.12 -16.12
N THR A 499 -18.37 -33.15 -15.92
CA THR A 499 -19.81 -33.40 -15.79
C THR A 499 -20.60 -32.46 -16.70
N ASP A 500 -21.71 -32.95 -17.25
CA ASP A 500 -22.69 -32.06 -17.88
C ASP A 500 -23.38 -31.17 -16.82
N GLY A 501 -24.02 -30.10 -17.28
CA GLY A 501 -24.86 -29.26 -16.44
C GLY A 501 -26.27 -29.82 -16.26
N PHE A 502 -27.15 -28.98 -15.71
CA PHE A 502 -28.51 -29.38 -15.29
C PHE A 502 -29.49 -29.74 -16.43
N SER A 503 -29.16 -29.42 -17.69
CA SER A 503 -30.06 -29.62 -18.84
C SER A 503 -29.42 -30.51 -19.91
N SER A 504 -30.24 -31.23 -20.68
CA SER A 504 -29.77 -32.12 -21.76
C SER A 504 -29.01 -31.41 -22.89
N VAL A 505 -29.15 -30.08 -23.00
CA VAL A 505 -28.39 -29.26 -23.95
C VAL A 505 -27.06 -28.75 -23.36
N SER A 506 -26.87 -28.89 -22.05
CA SER A 506 -25.73 -28.37 -21.28
C SER A 506 -24.58 -29.36 -21.22
N ARG A 507 -24.12 -29.77 -22.41
CA ARG A 507 -23.05 -30.77 -22.55
C ARG A 507 -21.68 -30.15 -22.34
N THR A 508 -20.83 -30.83 -21.59
CA THR A 508 -19.41 -30.49 -21.41
C THR A 508 -18.57 -31.31 -22.37
N ALA A 509 -17.93 -30.66 -23.35
CA ALA A 509 -17.02 -31.29 -24.29
C ALA A 509 -15.56 -30.99 -23.93
N LEU A 510 -14.64 -31.84 -24.39
CA LEU A 510 -13.21 -31.71 -24.16
C LEU A 510 -12.45 -31.84 -25.48
N THR A 511 -11.50 -30.95 -25.73
CA THR A 511 -10.53 -31.10 -26.82
C THR A 511 -9.11 -31.10 -26.27
N LYS A 512 -8.34 -32.13 -26.60
CA LYS A 512 -6.92 -32.24 -26.27
C LYS A 512 -6.06 -31.82 -27.47
N ILE A 513 -5.19 -30.85 -27.25
CA ILE A 513 -4.22 -30.31 -28.21
C ILE A 513 -2.81 -30.32 -27.61
N GLY A 514 -1.81 -29.88 -28.39
CA GLY A 514 -0.42 -29.78 -27.94
C GLY A 514 0.25 -31.13 -27.69
N THR A 515 1.54 -31.12 -27.41
CA THR A 515 2.36 -32.33 -27.33
C THR A 515 2.32 -33.04 -25.97
N GLY A 516 1.85 -32.37 -24.93
CA GLY A 516 1.78 -32.91 -23.57
C GLY A 516 0.75 -34.05 -23.42
N THR A 517 0.78 -34.70 -22.24
CA THR A 517 -0.18 -35.74 -21.86
C THR A 517 -1.18 -35.21 -20.85
N LEU A 518 -2.49 -35.26 -21.15
CA LEU A 518 -3.53 -35.12 -20.13
C LEU A 518 -3.90 -36.51 -19.62
N THR A 519 -3.65 -36.78 -18.33
CA THR A 519 -4.12 -38.01 -17.68
C THR A 519 -5.41 -37.73 -16.92
N LEU A 520 -6.47 -38.46 -17.24
CA LEU A 520 -7.73 -38.48 -16.49
C LEU A 520 -7.75 -39.71 -15.60
N SER A 521 -7.69 -39.53 -14.28
CA SER A 521 -7.75 -40.62 -13.30
C SER A 521 -9.06 -40.69 -12.52
N GLY A 522 -9.92 -39.67 -12.65
CA GLY A 522 -11.29 -39.65 -12.15
C GLY A 522 -12.33 -40.06 -13.20
N ALA A 523 -13.52 -40.43 -12.72
CA ALA A 523 -14.64 -40.76 -13.58
C ALA A 523 -15.31 -39.50 -14.13
N SER A 524 -15.56 -39.45 -15.45
CA SER A 524 -16.21 -38.34 -16.14
C SER A 524 -17.54 -38.76 -16.76
N SER A 525 -18.62 -38.13 -16.31
CA SER A 525 -20.00 -38.40 -16.75
C SER A 525 -20.50 -37.44 -17.84
N ALA A 526 -19.68 -36.48 -18.24
CA ALA A 526 -19.99 -35.58 -19.34
C ALA A 526 -20.27 -36.34 -20.65
N THR A 527 -21.26 -35.86 -21.41
CA THR A 527 -21.69 -36.49 -22.68
C THR A 527 -21.31 -35.68 -23.92
N GLY A 528 -20.73 -34.50 -23.73
CA GLY A 528 -20.14 -33.73 -24.83
C GLY A 528 -18.93 -34.45 -25.42
N LEU A 529 -18.79 -34.41 -26.75
CA LEU A 529 -17.75 -35.12 -27.48
C LEU A 529 -16.35 -34.83 -26.90
N VAL A 530 -15.55 -35.88 -26.77
CA VAL A 530 -14.12 -35.76 -26.47
C VAL A 530 -13.34 -35.86 -27.77
N THR A 531 -12.43 -34.92 -28.02
CA THR A 531 -11.60 -34.89 -29.23
C THR A 531 -10.12 -34.89 -28.86
N VAL A 532 -9.32 -35.75 -29.51
CA VAL A 532 -7.86 -35.81 -29.36
C VAL A 532 -7.21 -35.40 -30.67
N ASN A 533 -6.85 -34.12 -30.77
CA ASN A 533 -6.24 -33.55 -31.97
C ASN A 533 -4.71 -33.69 -31.98
N ALA A 534 -4.06 -33.69 -30.81
CA ALA A 534 -2.61 -33.86 -30.69
C ALA A 534 -2.19 -34.32 -29.28
N GLY A 535 -0.94 -34.83 -29.17
CA GLY A 535 -0.36 -35.33 -27.93
C GLY A 535 -1.11 -36.55 -27.41
N THR A 536 -1.13 -36.72 -26.09
CA THR A 536 -1.76 -37.90 -25.46
C THR A 536 -2.93 -37.51 -24.56
N LEU A 537 -4.06 -38.19 -24.71
CA LEU A 537 -5.10 -38.30 -23.68
C LEU A 537 -5.01 -39.70 -23.06
N ASN A 538 -4.65 -39.78 -21.79
CA ASN A 538 -4.52 -41.04 -21.06
C ASN A 538 -5.67 -41.18 -20.06
N ILE A 539 -6.54 -42.16 -20.24
CA ILE A 539 -7.55 -42.54 -19.26
C ILE A 539 -6.91 -43.60 -18.35
N ALA A 540 -6.53 -43.21 -17.13
CA ALA A 540 -5.90 -44.12 -16.18
C ALA A 540 -6.87 -45.21 -15.71
N ALA A 541 -6.39 -46.23 -15.00
CA ALA A 541 -7.19 -47.40 -14.58
C ALA A 541 -8.46 -47.03 -13.78
N GLY A 542 -8.40 -45.98 -12.94
CA GLY A 542 -9.56 -45.47 -12.20
C GLY A 542 -10.41 -44.45 -12.97
N GLY A 543 -9.95 -44.01 -14.15
CA GLY A 543 -10.59 -42.99 -14.96
C GLY A 543 -11.65 -43.57 -15.89
N SER A 544 -12.63 -42.73 -16.23
CA SER A 544 -13.61 -43.07 -17.26
C SER A 544 -14.11 -41.87 -18.05
N ILE A 545 -14.53 -42.10 -19.29
CA ILE A 545 -15.21 -41.10 -20.14
C ILE A 545 -16.53 -41.70 -20.65
N ALA A 546 -17.65 -41.06 -20.31
CA ALA A 546 -18.99 -41.44 -20.78
C ALA A 546 -19.31 -40.93 -22.20
N ALA A 547 -18.69 -39.84 -22.63
CA ALA A 547 -18.83 -39.31 -23.98
C ALA A 547 -18.14 -40.17 -25.05
N GLY A 548 -18.65 -40.07 -26.28
CA GLY A 548 -17.91 -40.56 -27.44
C GLY A 548 -16.57 -39.82 -27.60
N THR A 549 -15.55 -40.52 -28.06
CA THR A 549 -14.21 -39.97 -28.28
C THR A 549 -13.79 -40.06 -29.75
N GLU A 550 -13.35 -38.94 -30.33
CA GLU A 550 -12.74 -38.86 -31.66
C GLU A 550 -11.23 -38.61 -31.54
N VAL A 551 -10.42 -39.42 -32.21
CA VAL A 551 -8.95 -39.31 -32.22
C VAL A 551 -8.48 -38.92 -33.62
N ASN A 552 -8.01 -37.69 -33.80
CA ASN A 552 -7.72 -37.10 -35.11
C ASN A 552 -6.21 -37.00 -35.43
N GLY A 553 -5.35 -36.85 -34.43
CA GLY A 553 -3.91 -36.61 -34.67
C GLY A 553 -2.99 -36.90 -33.48
N GLY A 554 -3.52 -37.56 -32.44
CA GLY A 554 -2.78 -37.90 -31.22
C GLY A 554 -3.02 -39.34 -30.78
N LEU A 555 -2.58 -39.63 -29.56
CA LEU A 555 -2.75 -40.92 -28.89
C LEU A 555 -3.85 -40.84 -27.83
N LEU A 556 -4.85 -41.70 -27.94
CA LEU A 556 -5.74 -42.04 -26.84
C LEU A 556 -5.25 -43.33 -26.20
N THR A 557 -4.85 -43.29 -24.94
CA THR A 557 -4.53 -44.48 -24.15
C THR A 557 -5.67 -44.76 -23.18
N VAL A 558 -6.31 -45.92 -23.27
CA VAL A 558 -7.40 -46.31 -22.38
C VAL A 558 -6.94 -47.44 -21.48
N ASN A 559 -6.73 -47.13 -20.19
CA ASN A 559 -6.42 -48.12 -19.15
C ASN A 559 -7.61 -48.33 -18.18
N GLY A 560 -8.51 -47.35 -18.12
CA GLY A 560 -9.83 -47.46 -17.46
C GLY A 560 -10.91 -47.78 -18.49
N THR A 561 -11.92 -46.92 -18.58
CA THR A 561 -13.08 -47.13 -19.49
C THR A 561 -13.37 -45.92 -20.37
N ALA A 562 -13.57 -46.12 -21.67
CA ALA A 562 -14.15 -45.13 -22.57
C ALA A 562 -15.45 -45.67 -23.19
N ALA A 563 -16.39 -44.77 -23.53
CA ALA A 563 -17.57 -45.12 -24.31
C ALA A 563 -17.19 -45.40 -25.78
N SER A 564 -17.95 -44.91 -26.76
CA SER A 564 -17.60 -45.13 -28.17
C SER A 564 -16.29 -44.41 -28.54
N VAL A 565 -15.49 -45.03 -29.41
CA VAL A 565 -14.23 -44.46 -29.90
C VAL A 565 -14.20 -44.49 -31.42
N THR A 566 -13.92 -43.36 -32.05
CA THR A 566 -13.63 -43.25 -33.48
C THR A 566 -12.19 -42.79 -33.65
N VAL A 567 -11.37 -43.58 -34.35
CA VAL A 567 -9.96 -43.26 -34.60
C VAL A 567 -9.80 -42.90 -36.07
N ASN A 568 -9.67 -41.61 -36.35
CA ASN A 568 -9.51 -41.09 -37.70
C ASN A 568 -8.05 -41.19 -38.16
N SER A 569 -7.80 -40.93 -39.44
CA SER A 569 -6.44 -40.91 -40.00
C SER A 569 -5.54 -39.93 -39.23
N GLY A 570 -4.37 -40.42 -38.80
CA GLY A 570 -3.45 -39.70 -37.92
C GLY A 570 -3.62 -39.97 -36.43
N GLY A 571 -4.76 -40.53 -36.01
CA GLY A 571 -5.03 -40.93 -34.62
C GLY A 571 -4.53 -42.34 -34.29
N THR A 572 -4.24 -42.56 -33.00
CA THR A 572 -3.94 -43.89 -32.44
C THR A 572 -4.77 -44.15 -31.18
N LEU A 573 -5.36 -45.34 -31.08
CA LEU A 573 -5.94 -45.88 -29.84
C LEU A 573 -5.04 -46.98 -29.29
N GLY A 574 -4.71 -46.92 -28.00
CA GLY A 574 -4.03 -47.99 -27.28
C GLY A 574 -4.50 -48.14 -25.83
N GLY A 575 -3.71 -48.83 -25.01
CA GLY A 575 -4.00 -49.11 -23.60
C GLY A 575 -4.61 -50.49 -23.36
N THR A 576 -4.83 -50.82 -22.08
CA THR A 576 -5.24 -52.16 -21.62
C THR A 576 -6.67 -52.22 -21.05
N GLY A 577 -7.44 -51.15 -21.25
CA GLY A 577 -8.76 -50.95 -20.64
C GLY A 577 -9.91 -51.45 -21.52
N THR A 578 -11.10 -50.89 -21.25
CA THR A 578 -12.32 -51.17 -22.00
C THR A 578 -12.76 -49.96 -22.81
N VAL A 579 -13.08 -50.18 -24.08
CA VAL A 579 -13.74 -49.20 -24.94
C VAL A 579 -15.10 -49.74 -25.36
N GLY A 580 -16.06 -48.86 -25.65
CA GLY A 580 -17.34 -49.23 -26.26
C GLY A 580 -17.22 -49.51 -27.75
N THR A 581 -18.31 -49.31 -28.51
CA THR A 581 -18.29 -49.43 -29.98
C THR A 581 -17.14 -48.61 -30.57
N THR A 582 -16.26 -49.29 -31.31
CA THR A 582 -14.99 -48.73 -31.78
C THR A 582 -14.91 -48.80 -33.30
N ALA A 583 -14.66 -47.66 -33.94
CA ALA A 583 -14.44 -47.55 -35.37
C ALA A 583 -13.02 -47.03 -35.64
N ILE A 584 -12.18 -47.83 -36.29
CA ILE A 584 -10.91 -47.38 -36.81
C ILE A 584 -11.16 -46.92 -38.25
N ASN A 585 -11.14 -45.61 -38.47
CA ASN A 585 -11.45 -44.93 -39.72
C ASN A 585 -10.18 -44.32 -40.34
N GLY A 586 -9.28 -45.17 -40.82
CA GLY A 586 -7.98 -44.76 -41.39
C GLY A 586 -6.89 -44.46 -40.35
N GLY A 587 -7.19 -44.59 -39.05
CA GLY A 587 -6.23 -44.46 -37.96
C GLY A 587 -5.60 -45.78 -37.54
N THR A 588 -4.97 -45.79 -36.36
CA THR A 588 -4.27 -46.97 -35.81
C THR A 588 -4.93 -47.48 -34.53
N LEU A 589 -5.18 -48.78 -34.43
CA LEU A 589 -5.41 -49.48 -33.17
C LEU A 589 -4.12 -50.22 -32.78
N ALA A 590 -3.54 -49.86 -31.64
CA ALA A 590 -2.31 -50.43 -31.07
C ALA A 590 -2.60 -50.84 -29.61
N PRO A 591 -3.21 -52.01 -29.36
CA PRO A 591 -3.59 -52.42 -28.01
C PRO A 591 -2.40 -52.44 -27.06
N GLY A 592 -2.64 -52.17 -25.77
CA GLY A 592 -1.60 -52.24 -24.74
C GLY A 592 -0.79 -50.96 -24.51
N ASN A 593 0.18 -51.08 -23.60
CA ASN A 593 1.21 -50.07 -23.28
C ASN A 593 2.56 -50.81 -23.23
N SER A 594 2.98 -51.41 -24.35
CA SER A 594 3.61 -52.73 -24.42
C SER A 594 2.58 -53.85 -24.53
N ILE A 595 3.03 -55.10 -24.63
CA ILE A 595 2.20 -56.27 -24.93
C ILE A 595 1.01 -56.34 -23.97
N GLY A 596 -0.20 -56.13 -24.50
CA GLY A 596 -1.41 -55.97 -23.71
C GLY A 596 -2.69 -56.37 -24.43
N THR A 597 -3.81 -56.21 -23.74
CA THR A 597 -5.14 -56.50 -24.31
C THR A 597 -6.05 -55.32 -24.10
N ILE A 598 -6.69 -54.85 -25.16
CA ILE A 598 -7.81 -53.91 -25.08
C ILE A 598 -9.12 -54.67 -25.28
N SER A 599 -10.15 -54.36 -24.48
CA SER A 599 -11.48 -54.95 -24.64
C SER A 599 -12.43 -53.97 -25.33
N VAL A 600 -13.15 -54.43 -26.34
CA VAL A 600 -14.18 -53.68 -27.06
C VAL A 600 -15.54 -54.27 -26.68
N ALA A 601 -16.29 -53.53 -25.87
CA ALA A 601 -17.66 -53.87 -25.50
C ALA A 601 -18.62 -53.39 -26.60
N GLY A 602 -18.83 -54.23 -27.61
CA GLY A 602 -19.62 -53.94 -28.81
C GLY A 602 -18.82 -54.08 -30.10
N ASN A 603 -19.33 -53.46 -31.17
CA ASN A 603 -18.75 -53.64 -32.50
C ASN A 603 -17.36 -53.00 -32.62
N LEU A 604 -16.44 -53.73 -33.28
CA LEU A 604 -15.16 -53.22 -33.75
C LEU A 604 -15.17 -53.20 -35.28
N GLY A 605 -15.04 -52.01 -35.88
CA GLY A 605 -15.01 -51.81 -37.33
C GLY A 605 -13.70 -51.21 -37.83
N PHE A 606 -13.24 -51.66 -38.99
CA PHE A 606 -12.06 -51.11 -39.69
C PHE A 606 -12.45 -50.68 -41.10
N THR A 607 -12.00 -49.50 -41.53
CA THR A 607 -12.00 -49.11 -42.94
C THR A 607 -10.70 -49.56 -43.64
N SER A 608 -10.65 -49.48 -44.98
CA SER A 608 -9.52 -49.99 -45.76
C SER A 608 -8.17 -49.31 -45.49
N ALA A 609 -8.18 -48.10 -44.94
CA ALA A 609 -6.97 -47.34 -44.61
C ALA A 609 -6.50 -47.56 -43.15
N SER A 610 -7.21 -48.38 -42.38
CA SER A 610 -6.95 -48.55 -40.95
C SER A 610 -5.77 -49.48 -40.68
N ILE A 611 -5.03 -49.20 -39.61
CA ILE A 611 -3.86 -49.96 -39.18
C ILE A 611 -4.19 -50.67 -37.86
N TYR A 612 -3.82 -51.94 -37.76
CA TYR A 612 -3.79 -52.69 -36.51
C TYR A 612 -2.32 -53.01 -36.19
N ALA A 613 -1.77 -52.36 -35.17
CA ALA A 613 -0.38 -52.53 -34.74
C ALA A 613 -0.31 -53.50 -33.56
N VAL A 614 0.64 -54.43 -33.62
CA VAL A 614 0.79 -55.52 -32.66
C VAL A 614 2.24 -55.62 -32.24
N GLU A 615 2.51 -55.42 -30.96
CA GLU A 615 3.74 -55.80 -30.29
C GLU A 615 3.73 -57.31 -30.03
N VAL A 616 4.86 -57.97 -30.30
CA VAL A 616 5.01 -59.42 -30.14
C VAL A 616 6.31 -59.75 -29.42
N SER A 617 6.25 -60.84 -28.65
CA SER A 617 7.38 -61.55 -28.06
C SER A 617 7.21 -63.04 -28.33
N PRO A 618 8.22 -63.90 -28.06
CA PRO A 618 8.07 -65.35 -28.25
C PRO A 618 6.90 -65.98 -27.48
N SER A 619 6.44 -65.35 -26.39
CA SER A 619 5.41 -65.88 -25.49
C SER A 619 4.11 -65.08 -25.43
N ALA A 620 4.05 -63.90 -26.04
CA ALA A 620 2.90 -63.00 -25.93
C ALA A 620 2.79 -62.06 -27.13
N ALA A 621 1.59 -61.58 -27.41
CA ALA A 621 1.29 -60.60 -28.45
C ALA A 621 0.15 -59.70 -28.00
N ASP A 622 0.06 -58.50 -28.56
CA ASP A 622 -1.11 -57.64 -28.37
C ASP A 622 -2.39 -58.33 -28.82
N ARG A 623 -3.47 -58.02 -28.10
CA ARG A 623 -4.79 -58.59 -28.36
C ARG A 623 -5.87 -57.51 -28.32
N THR A 624 -6.87 -57.69 -29.16
CA THR A 624 -8.16 -57.01 -29.01
C THR A 624 -9.22 -58.06 -28.76
N ASN A 625 -9.97 -57.90 -27.68
CA ASN A 625 -11.10 -58.74 -27.34
C ASN A 625 -12.40 -57.99 -27.66
N ALA A 626 -13.03 -58.28 -28.80
CA ALA A 626 -14.31 -57.69 -29.17
C ALA A 626 -15.44 -58.66 -28.82
N THR A 627 -16.41 -58.20 -28.02
CA THR A 627 -17.50 -59.01 -27.46
C THR A 627 -18.86 -58.44 -27.76
#